data_AF-A0A067PMF1-F1
#
_entry.id   AF-A0A067PMF1-F1
#
_cell.length_a   1.000
_cell.length_b   1.000
_cell.length_c   1.000
_cell.angle_alpha   90.00
_cell.angle_beta   90.00
_cell.angle_gamma   90.00
#
_symmetry.space_group_name_H-M   'P 1'
#
loop_
_entity.id
_entity.type
_entity.pdbx_description
1 polymer ?
#
loop_
_entity_poly.entity_id
_entity_poly.type
_entity_poly.pdbx_seq_one_letter_code
_entity_poly.pdbx_strand_id
1 'polypeptide(L)'
;MKTSLIRLRDKLGSDPTYFGQVYAHTFDFGRGEGARSLSLDSAIAFWSLLLPHGLQGGALAHSVLSDGDDTAMSSPDEEGWKEEYTNWWFEFLSEKGGKGVSKDTWAMFLDFVRSIDSKFEKYDLEAAWPSTIDDFVVYAKERLVSEGRG
;
A
#
# COMPACT_ATOMS: atom_id res chain seq x y z
N MET A 1 -21.95 -19.36 -11.26
CA MET A 1 -21.31 -18.02 -11.24
C MET A 1 -20.90 -17.57 -9.84
N LYS A 2 -21.76 -17.66 -8.81
CA LYS A 2 -21.43 -17.20 -7.44
C LYS A 2 -20.19 -17.88 -6.82
N THR A 3 -19.99 -19.18 -7.04
CA THR A 3 -18.86 -19.95 -6.48
C THR A 3 -17.51 -19.54 -7.09
N SER A 4 -17.49 -19.12 -8.35
CA SER A 4 -16.26 -18.68 -9.03
C SER A 4 -15.79 -17.32 -8.51
N LEU A 5 -16.72 -16.41 -8.19
CA LEU A 5 -16.41 -15.11 -7.62
C LEU A 5 -15.78 -15.23 -6.23
N ILE A 6 -16.29 -16.15 -5.40
CA ILE A 6 -15.72 -16.40 -4.07
C ILE A 6 -14.26 -16.86 -4.20
N ARG A 7 -14.00 -17.84 -5.08
CA ARG A 7 -12.64 -18.33 -5.34
C ARG A 7 -11.69 -17.23 -5.82
N LEU A 8 -12.16 -16.35 -6.71
CA LEU A 8 -11.33 -15.25 -7.23
C LEU A 8 -11.05 -14.19 -6.16
N ARG A 9 -12.01 -13.90 -5.29
CA ARG A 9 -11.82 -13.00 -4.14
C ARG A 9 -10.84 -13.57 -3.14
N ASP A 10 -10.98 -14.85 -2.80
CA ASP A 10 -10.06 -15.52 -1.88
C ASP A 10 -8.65 -15.53 -2.47
N LYS A 11 -8.52 -15.81 -3.77
CA LYS A 11 -7.26 -15.71 -4.51
C LYS A 11 -6.67 -14.30 -4.52
N LEU A 12 -7.52 -13.27 -4.66
CA LEU A 12 -7.08 -11.87 -4.61
C LEU A 12 -6.42 -11.55 -3.28
N GLY A 13 -6.99 -12.01 -2.18
CA GLY A 13 -6.42 -11.80 -0.85
C GLY A 13 -5.17 -12.64 -0.59
N SER A 14 -5.10 -13.89 -1.10
CA SER A 14 -4.06 -14.84 -0.72
C SER A 14 -2.79 -14.84 -1.58
N ASP A 15 -2.88 -14.39 -2.83
CA ASP A 15 -1.81 -14.50 -3.83
C ASP A 15 -1.21 -13.12 -4.14
N PRO A 16 0.02 -12.82 -3.69
CA PRO A 16 0.69 -11.54 -3.95
C PRO A 16 0.86 -11.22 -5.43
N THR A 17 1.15 -12.21 -6.27
CA THR A 17 1.36 -12.01 -7.71
C THR A 17 0.04 -11.67 -8.39
N TYR A 18 -1.03 -12.40 -8.05
CA TYR A 18 -2.36 -12.13 -8.60
C TYR A 18 -2.90 -10.78 -8.10
N PHE A 19 -2.68 -10.43 -6.83
CA PHE A 19 -3.02 -9.12 -6.30
C PHE A 19 -2.31 -8.00 -7.06
N GLY A 20 -0.99 -8.12 -7.27
CA GLY A 20 -0.22 -7.14 -8.05
C GLY A 20 -0.73 -6.95 -9.48
N GLN A 21 -1.13 -8.04 -10.15
CA GLN A 21 -1.74 -7.96 -11.48
C GLN A 21 -3.08 -7.21 -11.48
N VAL A 22 -3.96 -7.54 -10.53
CA VAL A 22 -5.26 -6.88 -10.39
C VAL A 22 -5.08 -5.41 -10.02
N TYR A 23 -4.16 -5.11 -9.10
CA TYR A 23 -3.85 -3.76 -8.66
C TYR A 23 -3.31 -2.90 -9.81
N ALA A 24 -2.39 -3.42 -10.62
CA ALA A 24 -1.90 -2.73 -11.81
C ALA A 24 -3.01 -2.50 -12.84
N HIS A 25 -3.86 -3.52 -13.07
CA HIS A 25 -4.98 -3.41 -13.99
C HIS A 25 -6.03 -2.38 -13.52
N THR A 26 -6.26 -2.25 -12.21
CA THR A 26 -7.20 -1.26 -11.67
C THR A 26 -6.80 0.17 -12.02
N PHE A 27 -5.50 0.48 -12.05
CA PHE A 27 -5.03 1.79 -12.51
C PHE A 27 -5.37 2.03 -13.98
N ASP A 28 -5.07 1.05 -14.84
CA ASP A 28 -5.34 1.14 -16.27
C ASP A 28 -6.84 1.17 -16.59
N PHE A 29 -7.68 0.55 -15.76
CA PHE A 29 -9.14 0.61 -15.84
C PHE A 29 -9.70 1.95 -15.36
N GLY A 30 -9.17 2.49 -14.27
CA GLY A 30 -9.66 3.72 -13.64
C GLY A 30 -9.24 5.00 -14.34
N ARG A 31 -8.12 4.99 -15.07
CA ARG A 31 -7.67 6.16 -15.82
C ARG A 31 -8.56 6.36 -17.05
N GLY A 32 -8.93 7.62 -17.31
CA GLY A 32 -9.65 7.98 -18.54
C GLY A 32 -8.85 7.61 -19.80
N GLU A 33 -9.54 7.41 -20.92
CA GLU A 33 -8.91 7.06 -22.19
C GLU A 33 -7.87 8.13 -22.57
N GLY A 34 -6.61 7.71 -22.75
CA GLY A 34 -5.48 8.62 -23.02
C GLY A 34 -4.89 9.35 -21.81
N ALA A 35 -5.48 9.24 -20.61
CA ALA A 35 -4.94 9.86 -19.40
C ALA A 35 -3.70 9.11 -18.87
N ARG A 36 -2.74 9.87 -18.32
CA ARG A 36 -1.49 9.36 -17.71
C ARG A 36 -1.54 9.23 -16.19
N SER A 37 -2.63 9.72 -15.59
CA SER A 37 -2.85 9.75 -14.15
C SER A 37 -4.30 9.37 -13.82
N LEU A 38 -4.48 8.74 -12.68
CA LEU A 38 -5.79 8.44 -12.09
C LEU A 38 -6.26 9.64 -11.27
N SER A 39 -7.55 9.98 -11.28
CA SER A 39 -8.06 11.05 -10.42
C SER A 39 -7.92 10.66 -8.94
N LEU A 40 -7.77 11.65 -8.07
CA LEU A 40 -7.56 11.40 -6.64
C LEU A 40 -8.74 10.62 -6.03
N ASP A 41 -9.98 11.04 -6.31
CA ASP A 41 -11.19 10.37 -5.82
C ASP A 41 -11.25 8.90 -6.24
N SER A 42 -10.90 8.61 -7.50
CA SER A 42 -10.88 7.22 -7.99
C SER A 42 -9.75 6.42 -7.35
N ALA A 43 -8.57 7.00 -7.17
CA ALA A 43 -7.44 6.34 -6.51
C ALA A 43 -7.80 5.95 -5.07
N ILE A 44 -8.36 6.89 -4.29
CA ILE A 44 -8.82 6.64 -2.91
C ILE A 44 -9.91 5.55 -2.88
N ALA A 45 -10.90 5.62 -3.79
CA ALA A 45 -11.95 4.61 -3.86
C ALA A 45 -11.41 3.20 -4.19
N PHE A 46 -10.44 3.09 -5.10
CA PHE A 46 -9.83 1.80 -5.41
C PHE A 46 -8.94 1.27 -4.30
N TRP A 47 -8.15 2.12 -3.65
CA TRP A 47 -7.32 1.71 -2.52
C TRP A 47 -8.14 1.25 -1.32
N SER A 48 -9.22 1.96 -0.98
CA SER A 48 -10.12 1.57 0.11
C SER A 48 -10.80 0.21 -0.13
N LEU A 49 -10.92 -0.22 -1.39
CA LEU A 49 -11.41 -1.54 -1.74
C LEU A 49 -10.31 -2.61 -1.76
N LEU A 50 -9.15 -2.31 -2.34
CA LEU A 50 -8.11 -3.30 -2.60
C LEU A 50 -7.24 -3.58 -1.38
N LEU A 51 -6.79 -2.54 -0.66
CA LEU A 51 -5.80 -2.68 0.40
C LEU A 51 -6.30 -3.54 1.58
N PRO A 52 -7.53 -3.35 2.11
CA PRO A 52 -8.02 -4.19 3.20
C PRO A 52 -8.09 -5.67 2.81
N HIS A 53 -8.45 -5.98 1.57
CA HIS A 53 -8.51 -7.36 1.08
C HIS A 53 -7.12 -7.99 0.91
N GLY A 54 -6.15 -7.22 0.44
CA GLY A 54 -4.76 -7.68 0.33
C GLY A 54 -4.07 -7.87 1.68
N LEU A 55 -4.38 -7.01 2.67
CA LEU A 55 -3.86 -7.12 4.03
C LEU A 55 -4.50 -8.30 4.77
N GLN A 56 -5.83 -8.42 4.75
CA GLN A 56 -6.55 -9.50 5.43
C GLN A 56 -6.19 -10.89 4.87
N GLY A 57 -5.98 -10.99 3.55
CA GLY A 57 -5.66 -12.26 2.91
C GLY A 57 -4.17 -12.61 2.93
N GLY A 58 -3.29 -11.70 3.35
CA GLY A 58 -1.83 -11.90 3.39
C GLY A 58 -1.09 -11.64 2.08
N ALA A 59 -1.76 -11.27 0.98
CA ALA A 59 -1.09 -10.87 -0.27
C ALA A 59 -0.17 -9.64 -0.09
N LEU A 60 -0.51 -8.78 0.88
CA LEU A 60 0.27 -7.60 1.26
C LEU A 60 1.08 -7.81 2.54
N ALA A 61 1.26 -9.06 2.99
CA ALA A 61 2.10 -9.35 4.15
C ALA A 61 3.52 -8.78 3.92
N HIS A 62 4.11 -8.27 5.00
CA HIS A 62 5.43 -7.66 4.99
C HIS A 62 6.43 -8.63 4.36
N SER A 63 7.07 -8.22 3.26
CA SER A 63 8.09 -9.05 2.64
C SER A 63 9.38 -8.88 3.43
N VAL A 64 9.52 -9.66 4.50
CA VAL A 64 10.86 -9.97 5.00
C VAL A 64 11.56 -10.65 3.83
N LEU A 65 12.49 -9.94 3.19
CA LEU A 65 13.48 -10.61 2.36
C LEU A 65 14.20 -11.57 3.32
N SER A 66 13.77 -12.83 3.30
CA SER A 66 14.46 -13.93 3.93
C SER A 66 15.75 -14.11 3.14
N ASP A 67 16.74 -13.31 3.49
CA ASP A 67 18.12 -13.50 3.06
C ASP A 67 18.63 -14.75 3.80
N GLY A 68 18.26 -15.92 3.28
CA GLY A 68 18.99 -17.18 3.38
C GLY A 68 19.43 -17.75 4.74
N ASP A 69 18.96 -17.26 5.89
CA ASP A 69 19.33 -17.83 7.20
C ASP A 69 18.14 -18.53 7.87
N ASP A 70 18.22 -19.85 7.95
CA ASP A 70 17.17 -20.80 8.36
C ASP A 70 16.89 -20.79 9.90
N THR A 71 17.16 -19.67 10.58
CA THR A 71 17.04 -19.59 12.05
C THR A 71 16.48 -18.27 12.58
N ALA A 72 15.40 -17.75 11.99
CA ALA A 72 14.65 -16.65 12.58
C ALA A 72 13.25 -17.12 12.99
N MET A 73 13.08 -17.37 14.30
CA MET A 73 11.75 -17.40 14.92
C MET A 73 11.04 -16.10 14.53
N SER A 74 9.88 -16.20 13.87
CA SER A 74 9.08 -15.03 13.53
C SER A 74 8.65 -14.31 14.81
N SER A 75 9.33 -13.22 15.14
CA SER A 75 8.89 -12.34 16.22
C SER A 75 7.53 -11.76 15.81
N PRO A 76 6.50 -11.88 16.66
CA PRO A 76 5.14 -11.39 16.37
C PRO A 76 5.05 -9.85 16.28
N ASP A 77 6.14 -9.15 16.56
CA ASP A 77 6.25 -7.69 16.66
C ASP A 77 6.77 -7.00 15.38
N GLU A 78 7.10 -7.72 14.30
CA GLU A 78 7.24 -7.12 12.96
C GLU A 78 5.87 -6.90 12.32
N GLU A 79 5.03 -6.10 12.99
CA GLU A 79 3.80 -5.59 12.40
C GLU A 79 4.16 -4.70 11.20
N GLY A 80 3.68 -5.05 10.02
CA GLY A 80 3.84 -4.27 8.80
C GLY A 80 2.84 -3.13 8.70
N TRP A 81 2.43 -2.81 7.47
CA TRP A 81 1.42 -1.78 7.20
C TRP A 81 0.09 -2.03 7.92
N LYS A 82 -0.43 -1.00 8.61
CA LYS A 82 -1.70 -1.02 9.33
C LYS A 82 -2.82 -0.36 8.55
N GLU A 83 -4.06 -0.74 8.82
CA GLU A 83 -5.24 -0.10 8.23
C GLU A 83 -5.29 1.41 8.53
N GLU A 84 -4.83 1.83 9.71
CA GLU A 84 -4.75 3.24 10.12
C GLU A 84 -3.89 4.08 9.16
N TYR A 85 -2.76 3.53 8.68
CA TYR A 85 -1.89 4.21 7.72
C TYR A 85 -2.54 4.40 6.36
N THR A 86 -3.50 3.53 6.01
CA THR A 86 -4.31 3.70 4.80
C THR A 86 -5.19 4.94 4.90
N ASN A 87 -5.78 5.19 6.07
CA ASN A 87 -6.58 6.39 6.31
C ASN A 87 -5.69 7.64 6.32
N TRP A 88 -4.52 7.58 6.97
CA TRP A 88 -3.55 8.69 6.95
C TRP A 88 -3.09 9.02 5.54
N TRP A 89 -2.88 8.01 4.68
CA TRP A 89 -2.54 8.22 3.28
C TRP A 89 -3.65 8.97 2.53
N PHE A 90 -4.92 8.63 2.77
CA PHE A 90 -6.05 9.33 2.15
C PHE A 90 -6.19 10.77 2.64
N GLU A 91 -6.02 11.00 3.95
CA GLU A 91 -5.98 12.35 4.53
C GLU A 91 -4.86 13.17 3.91
N PHE A 92 -3.63 12.64 3.90
CA PHE A 92 -2.45 13.28 3.32
C PHE A 92 -2.66 13.68 1.85
N LEU A 93 -3.18 12.78 1.02
CA LEU A 93 -3.42 13.09 -0.39
C LEU A 93 -4.51 14.14 -0.58
N SER A 94 -5.54 14.13 0.29
CA SER A 94 -6.62 15.12 0.28
C SER A 94 -6.11 16.50 0.69
N GLU A 95 -5.26 16.57 1.71
CA GLU A 95 -4.64 17.82 2.19
C GLU A 95 -3.61 18.39 1.20
N LYS A 96 -2.80 17.53 0.57
CA LYS A 96 -1.82 17.94 -0.45
C LYS A 96 -2.46 18.58 -1.69
N GLY A 97 -3.77 18.36 -1.93
CA GLY A 97 -4.52 19.02 -3.00
C GLY A 97 -4.10 18.60 -4.41
N GLY A 98 -3.59 17.38 -4.57
CA GLY A 98 -3.12 16.85 -5.85
C GLY A 98 -4.26 16.54 -6.83
N LYS A 99 -4.04 16.77 -8.14
CA LYS A 99 -5.04 16.51 -9.20
C LYS A 99 -5.21 15.03 -9.54
N GLY A 100 -4.32 14.16 -9.07
CA GLY A 100 -4.36 12.74 -9.36
C GLY A 100 -3.05 12.01 -9.02
N VAL A 101 -3.09 10.69 -9.16
CA VAL A 101 -2.00 9.76 -8.86
C VAL A 101 -1.40 9.27 -10.17
N SER A 102 -0.07 9.34 -10.30
CA SER A 102 0.65 8.84 -11.47
C SER A 102 0.74 7.31 -11.46
N LYS A 103 0.98 6.67 -12.61
CA LYS A 103 1.17 5.20 -12.69
C LYS A 103 2.34 4.74 -11.82
N ASP A 104 3.40 5.54 -11.79
CA ASP A 104 4.60 5.27 -11.01
C ASP A 104 4.30 5.30 -9.52
N THR A 105 3.67 6.37 -9.02
CA THR A 105 3.23 6.48 -7.62
C THR A 105 2.28 5.35 -7.24
N TRP A 106 1.33 5.01 -8.10
CA TRP A 106 0.40 3.90 -7.86
C TRP A 106 1.14 2.58 -7.71
N ALA A 107 2.03 2.24 -8.65
CA ALA A 107 2.79 1.00 -8.63
C ALA A 107 3.73 0.92 -7.42
N MET A 108 4.53 1.96 -7.20
CA MET A 108 5.49 2.02 -6.08
C MET A 108 4.80 2.00 -4.72
N PHE A 109 3.60 2.55 -4.59
CA PHE A 109 2.85 2.50 -3.33
C PHE A 109 2.56 1.06 -2.87
N LEU A 110 2.34 0.12 -3.81
CA LEU A 110 2.14 -1.28 -3.48
C LEU A 110 3.39 -1.91 -2.84
N ASP A 111 4.55 -1.64 -3.43
CA ASP A 111 5.83 -2.14 -2.92
C ASP A 111 6.15 -1.51 -1.56
N PHE A 112 5.88 -0.21 -1.41
CA PHE A 112 6.02 0.51 -0.15
C PHE A 112 5.19 -0.11 0.98
N VAL A 113 3.90 -0.39 0.75
CA VAL A 113 3.02 -1.04 1.74
C VAL A 113 3.57 -2.40 2.20
N ARG A 114 4.27 -3.12 1.32
CA ARG A 114 4.85 -4.44 1.63
C ARG A 114 6.23 -4.36 2.26
N SER A 115 6.98 -3.29 2.04
CA SER A 115 8.36 -3.14 2.53
C SER A 115 8.46 -2.38 3.86
N ILE A 116 7.42 -1.64 4.24
CA ILE A 116 7.46 -0.74 5.40
C ILE A 116 7.14 -1.46 6.72
N ASP A 117 7.79 -1.01 7.78
CA ASP A 117 7.52 -1.43 9.16
C ASP A 117 6.45 -0.54 9.82
N SER A 118 5.85 -1.01 10.92
CA SER A 118 4.85 -0.25 11.68
C SER A 118 5.31 1.09 12.26
N LYS A 119 6.60 1.43 12.22
CA LYS A 119 7.09 2.75 12.70
C LYS A 119 7.71 3.60 11.61
N PHE A 120 7.71 3.11 10.36
CA PHE A 120 8.40 3.73 9.23
C PHE A 120 9.90 3.94 9.47
N GLU A 121 10.50 3.26 10.45
CA GLU A 121 11.91 3.43 10.84
C GLU A 121 12.85 2.85 9.78
N LYS A 122 12.44 1.78 9.10
CA LYS A 122 13.23 1.11 8.04
C LYS A 122 13.13 1.82 6.69
N TYR A 123 12.36 2.90 6.58
CA TYR A 123 12.22 3.65 5.32
C TYR A 123 13.48 4.47 4.99
N ASP A 124 14.01 4.25 3.80
CA ASP A 124 15.12 5.00 3.25
C ASP A 124 14.63 6.14 2.33
N LEU A 125 14.87 7.38 2.74
CA LEU A 125 14.55 8.60 1.99
C LEU A 125 15.51 8.86 0.82
N GLU A 126 16.65 8.17 0.75
CA GLU A 126 17.60 8.26 -0.36
C GLU A 126 17.32 7.22 -1.45
N ALA A 127 16.40 6.29 -1.22
CA ALA A 127 15.94 5.33 -2.20
C ALA A 127 15.12 6.02 -3.33
N ALA A 128 14.97 5.33 -4.46
CA ALA A 128 14.30 5.86 -5.65
C ALA A 128 12.76 5.86 -5.55
N TRP A 129 12.21 6.21 -4.39
CA TRP A 129 10.77 6.31 -4.19
C TRP A 129 10.22 7.61 -4.81
N PRO A 130 8.93 7.63 -5.19
CA PRO A 130 8.27 8.86 -5.58
C PRO A 130 8.22 9.84 -4.39
N SER A 131 8.50 11.12 -4.62
CA SER A 131 8.47 12.14 -3.57
C SER A 131 7.16 12.21 -2.78
N THR A 132 6.04 11.82 -3.38
CA THR A 132 4.75 11.72 -2.67
C THR A 132 4.77 10.68 -1.55
N ILE A 133 5.51 9.59 -1.72
CA ILE A 133 5.70 8.57 -0.67
C ILE A 133 6.65 9.11 0.40
N ASP A 134 7.76 9.76 0.01
CA ASP A 134 8.69 10.40 0.96
C ASP A 134 7.98 11.43 1.86
N ASP A 135 7.22 12.34 1.25
CA ASP A 135 6.42 13.35 1.96
C ASP A 135 5.42 12.69 2.94
N PHE A 136 4.80 11.59 2.53
CA PHE A 136 3.88 10.85 3.40
C PHE A 136 4.58 10.19 4.57
N VAL A 137 5.78 9.63 4.38
CA VAL A 137 6.54 9.03 5.48
C VAL A 137 6.89 10.08 6.53
N VAL A 138 7.27 11.28 6.10
CA VAL A 138 7.50 12.41 7.02
C VAL A 138 6.21 12.74 7.78
N TYR A 139 5.08 12.90 7.08
CA TYR A 139 3.77 13.16 7.68
C TYR A 139 3.37 12.08 8.70
N ALA A 140 3.51 10.80 8.34
CA ALA A 140 3.15 9.67 9.19
C ALA A 140 4.04 9.60 10.43
N LYS A 141 5.35 9.85 10.30
CA LYS A 141 6.28 9.90 11.44
C LYS A 141 5.96 11.02 12.41
N GLU A 142 5.67 12.22 11.92
CA GLU A 142 5.26 13.34 12.77
C GLU A 142 3.98 13.03 13.55
N ARG A 143 3.01 12.39 12.89
CA ARG A 143 1.74 11.98 13.51
C ARG A 143 1.93 10.88 14.56
N LEU A 144 2.77 9.89 14.27
CA LEU A 144 3.13 8.82 15.21
C LEU A 144 3.79 9.37 16.48
N VAL A 145 4.68 10.36 16.35
CA VAL A 145 5.31 11.04 17.51
C VAL A 145 4.28 11.84 18.31
N SER A 146 3.31 12.46 17.64
CA SER A 146 2.23 13.21 18.31
C SER A 146 1.30 12.29 19.10
N GLU A 147 0.92 11.13 18.54
CA GLU A 147 0.04 10.18 19.21
C GLU A 147 0.76 9.37 20.29
N GLY A 148 2.04 9.05 20.12
CA GLY A 148 2.86 8.36 21.12
C GLY A 148 3.23 9.20 22.36
N ARG A 149 2.90 10.50 22.37
CA ARG A 149 3.06 11.40 23.53
C ARG A 149 1.79 11.54 24.39
N GLY A 150 0.71 10.84 24.04
CA GLY A 150 -0.58 10.85 24.75
C GLY A 150 -0.64 9.88 25.93
#